data_AF-A0A8E2EGW1-F1
#
_entry.id   AF-A0A8E2EGW1-F1
#
_cell.length_a   1.000
_cell.length_b   1.000
_cell.length_c   1.000
_cell.angle_alpha   90.00
_cell.angle_beta   90.00
_cell.angle_gamma   90.00
#
_symmetry.space_group_name_H-M   'P 1'
#
loop_
_entity.id
_entity.type
_entity.pdbx_description
1 polymer ?
#
loop_
_entity_poly.entity_id
_entity_poly.type
_entity_poly.pdbx_seq_one_letter_code
_entity_poly.pdbx_strand_id
1 'polypeptide(L)'
;MSYQPPFTLHDELRMMYEWIHLERPFQRLRFTLDNLSVGVLQEGLRHLRRLISSSIAKDLALQRAWRAQLAKHQYTEQGFAYAGWSWHAPPEEAVERLERSALMTFLLIDASIYDAVSDSVWRWEKEVDARQQRQCLNVEDGIWEEDDSNMDVMAR
;
A
#
# COMPACT_ATOMS: atom_id res chain seq x y z
N MET A 1 -8.39 19.41 -40.50
CA MET A 1 -9.21 19.04 -39.33
C MET A 1 -8.90 17.59 -39.00
N SER A 2 -8.23 17.34 -37.89
CA SER A 2 -7.97 15.99 -37.40
C SER A 2 -9.27 15.41 -36.83
N TYR A 3 -9.74 14.30 -37.41
CA TYR A 3 -10.84 13.53 -36.83
C TYR A 3 -10.36 12.95 -35.50
N GLN A 4 -10.88 13.46 -34.39
CA GLN A 4 -10.77 12.78 -33.11
C GLN A 4 -12.01 11.88 -32.98
N PRO A 5 -11.85 10.56 -32.87
CA PRO A 5 -12.98 9.69 -32.60
C PRO A 5 -13.66 10.13 -31.29
N PRO A 6 -14.98 9.97 -31.16
CA PRO A 6 -15.69 10.30 -29.93
C PRO A 6 -15.10 9.50 -28.77
N PHE A 7 -14.70 10.19 -27.71
CA PHE A 7 -14.24 9.57 -26.47
C PHE A 7 -15.37 8.69 -25.91
N THR A 8 -15.11 7.39 -25.75
CA THR A 8 -16.10 6.49 -25.15
C THR A 8 -15.99 6.57 -23.63
N LEU A 9 -17.08 6.25 -22.91
CA LEU A 9 -17.05 6.11 -21.45
C LEU A 9 -15.95 5.12 -20.99
N HIS A 10 -15.71 4.07 -21.79
CA HIS A 10 -14.65 3.11 -21.54
C HIS A 10 -13.26 3.76 -21.58
N ASP A 11 -13.00 4.64 -22.55
CA ASP A 11 -11.72 5.35 -22.67
C ASP A 11 -11.50 6.31 -21.50
N GLU A 12 -12.54 7.03 -21.06
CA GLU A 12 -12.44 7.91 -19.90
C GLU A 12 -12.14 7.14 -18.61
N LEU A 13 -12.84 6.01 -18.38
CA LEU A 13 -12.58 5.16 -17.21
C LEU A 13 -11.17 4.59 -17.23
N ARG A 14 -10.70 4.13 -18.40
CA ARG A 14 -9.32 3.67 -18.57
C ARG A 14 -8.33 4.78 -18.24
N MET A 15 -8.51 5.98 -18.79
CA MET A 15 -7.65 7.13 -18.48
C MET A 15 -7.66 7.48 -16.98
N MET A 16 -8.81 7.40 -16.32
CA MET A 16 -8.92 7.64 -14.87
C MET A 16 -8.12 6.61 -14.07
N TYR A 17 -8.23 5.32 -14.42
CA TYR A 17 -7.50 4.27 -13.72
C TYR A 17 -6.01 4.30 -14.00
N GLU A 18 -5.61 4.57 -15.25
CA GLU A 18 -4.21 4.81 -15.60
C GLU A 18 -3.65 5.99 -14.80
N TRP A 19 -4.39 7.09 -14.70
CA TRP A 19 -4.00 8.25 -13.90
C TRP A 19 -3.82 7.92 -12.40
N ILE A 20 -4.71 7.11 -11.82
CA ILE A 20 -4.59 6.65 -10.42
C ILE A 20 -3.34 5.78 -10.25
N HIS A 21 -3.13 4.82 -11.14
CA HIS A 21 -2.08 3.79 -11.02
C HIS A 21 -0.74 4.20 -11.63
N LEU A 22 -0.54 5.47 -11.98
CA LEU A 22 0.74 5.96 -12.49
C LEU A 22 1.87 5.58 -11.52
N GLU A 23 2.85 4.83 -12.03
CA GLU A 23 4.02 4.37 -11.26
C GLU A 23 4.83 5.53 -10.67
N ARG A 24 4.76 6.70 -11.32
CA ARG A 24 5.44 7.92 -10.92
C ARG A 24 4.40 8.96 -10.54
N PRO A 25 4.10 9.15 -9.25
CA PRO A 25 3.07 10.09 -8.78
C PRO A 25 3.19 11.50 -9.34
N PHE A 26 4.42 12.01 -9.51
CA PHE A 26 4.69 13.34 -10.06
C PHE A 26 4.28 13.50 -11.53
N GLN A 27 3.98 12.41 -12.24
CA GLN A 27 3.49 12.44 -13.61
C GLN A 27 1.96 12.59 -13.69
N ARG A 28 1.24 12.57 -12.56
CA ARG A 28 -0.21 12.83 -12.54
C ARG A 28 -0.48 14.27 -12.93
N LEU A 29 -0.89 14.48 -14.18
CA LEU A 29 -1.26 15.79 -14.69
C LEU A 29 -2.71 16.11 -14.33
N ARG A 30 -2.94 17.29 -13.76
CA ARG A 30 -4.30 17.81 -13.52
C ARG A 30 -5.13 17.91 -14.80
N PHE A 31 -4.47 18.28 -15.91
CA PHE A 31 -5.11 18.37 -17.22
C PHE A 31 -5.79 17.06 -17.65
N THR A 32 -5.28 15.89 -17.26
CA THR A 32 -5.94 14.62 -17.55
C THR A 32 -7.35 14.59 -16.94
N LEU A 33 -7.49 15.03 -15.69
CA LEU A 33 -8.78 15.10 -14.99
C LEU A 33 -9.72 16.13 -15.62
N ASP A 34 -9.18 17.24 -16.15
CA ASP A 34 -9.97 18.28 -16.80
C ASP A 34 -10.72 17.77 -18.04
N ASN A 35 -10.26 16.69 -18.67
CA ASN A 35 -10.88 16.09 -19.86
C ASN A 35 -11.91 14.98 -19.55
N LEU A 36 -12.05 14.56 -18.29
CA LEU A 36 -12.94 13.46 -17.91
C LEU A 36 -14.34 13.96 -17.55
N SER A 37 -15.39 13.17 -17.83
CA SER A 37 -16.74 13.49 -17.39
C SER A 37 -16.88 13.47 -15.86
N VAL A 38 -17.87 14.20 -15.32
CA VAL A 38 -18.11 14.25 -13.86
C VAL A 38 -18.39 12.86 -13.29
N GLY A 39 -19.14 12.02 -14.00
CA GLY A 39 -19.43 10.64 -13.57
C GLY A 39 -18.15 9.80 -13.45
N VAL A 40 -17.19 9.98 -14.36
CA VAL A 40 -15.89 9.29 -14.29
C VAL A 40 -15.03 9.83 -13.15
N LEU A 41 -15.06 11.14 -12.87
CA LEU A 41 -14.36 11.70 -11.70
C LEU A 41 -14.93 11.16 -10.39
N GLN A 42 -16.26 11.02 -10.29
CA GLN A 42 -16.93 10.41 -9.13
C GLN A 42 -16.53 8.95 -8.96
N GLU A 43 -16.54 8.16 -10.04
CA GLU A 43 -16.14 6.77 -9.99
C GLU A 43 -14.65 6.61 -9.65
N GLY A 44 -13.80 7.44 -10.25
CA GLY A 44 -12.38 7.51 -9.92
C GLY A 44 -12.14 7.80 -8.44
N LEU A 45 -12.90 8.74 -7.85
CA LEU A 45 -12.79 9.06 -6.43
C LEU A 45 -13.24 7.89 -5.56
N ARG A 46 -14.39 7.25 -5.86
CA ARG A 46 -14.84 6.06 -5.14
C ARG A 46 -13.80 4.93 -5.22
N HIS A 47 -13.27 4.66 -6.40
CA HIS A 47 -12.27 3.65 -6.62
C HIS A 47 -10.99 3.92 -5.81
N LEU A 48 -10.45 5.13 -5.90
CA LEU A 48 -9.27 5.56 -5.16
C LEU A 48 -9.46 5.41 -3.64
N ARG A 49 -10.64 5.74 -3.13
CA ARG A 49 -10.99 5.60 -1.72
C ARG A 49 -11.03 4.16 -1.24
N ARG A 50 -11.50 3.23 -2.08
CA ARG A 50 -11.44 1.78 -1.80
C ARG A 50 -10.00 1.28 -1.78
N LEU A 51 -9.15 1.78 -2.69
CA LEU A 51 -7.72 1.44 -2.69
C LEU A 51 -7.04 1.91 -1.40
N ILE A 52 -7.25 3.17 -0.99
CA ILE A 52 -6.68 3.70 0.26
C ILE A 52 -7.11 2.86 1.47
N SER A 53 -8.41 2.59 1.60
CA SER A 53 -8.93 1.74 2.69
C SER A 53 -8.25 0.36 2.73
N SER A 54 -8.10 -0.26 1.56
CA SER A 54 -7.47 -1.58 1.42
C SER A 54 -5.99 -1.53 1.79
N SER A 55 -5.26 -0.50 1.35
CA SER A 55 -3.84 -0.32 1.66
C SER A 55 -3.62 -0.03 3.15
N ILE A 56 -4.48 0.77 3.80
CA ILE A 56 -4.42 0.99 5.25
C ILE A 56 -4.65 -0.32 6.02
N ALA A 57 -5.63 -1.12 5.62
CA ALA A 57 -5.88 -2.41 6.25
C ALA A 57 -4.69 -3.36 6.09
N LYS A 58 -4.08 -3.39 4.90
CA LYS A 58 -2.88 -4.20 4.61
C LYS A 58 -1.67 -3.74 5.43
N ASP A 59 -1.43 -2.43 5.49
CA ASP A 59 -0.37 -1.82 6.30
C ASP A 59 -0.48 -2.24 7.78
N LEU A 60 -1.68 -2.11 8.37
CA LEU A 60 -1.93 -2.54 9.75
C LEU A 60 -1.71 -4.04 9.95
N ALA A 61 -2.08 -4.87 8.98
CA ALA A 61 -1.88 -6.32 9.04
C ALA A 61 -0.38 -6.68 9.01
N LEU A 62 0.39 -6.08 8.09
CA LEU A 62 1.83 -6.31 7.98
C LEU A 62 2.57 -5.85 9.23
N GLN A 63 2.20 -4.69 9.77
CA GLN A 63 2.79 -4.18 11.01
C GLN A 63 2.57 -5.13 12.19
N ARG A 64 1.36 -5.71 12.31
CA ARG A 64 1.06 -6.73 13.32
C ARG A 64 1.85 -8.01 13.10
N ALA A 65 1.97 -8.45 11.84
CA ALA A 65 2.76 -9.63 11.48
C ALA A 65 4.24 -9.44 11.83
N TRP A 66 4.82 -8.27 11.53
CA TRP A 66 6.17 -7.92 11.93
C TRP A 66 6.34 -7.92 13.45
N ARG A 67 5.42 -7.30 14.19
CA ARG A 67 5.45 -7.30 15.67
C ARG A 67 5.38 -8.70 16.27
N ALA A 68 4.59 -9.60 15.68
CA ALA A 68 4.46 -10.97 16.16
C ALA A 68 5.78 -11.78 16.03
N GLN A 69 6.68 -11.36 15.15
CA GLN A 69 7.99 -11.98 14.96
C GLN A 69 9.06 -11.46 15.93
N LEU A 70 8.77 -10.43 16.73
CA LEU A 70 9.72 -9.89 17.70
C LEU A 70 9.85 -10.81 18.92
N ALA A 71 11.10 -11.17 19.25
CA ALA A 71 11.38 -11.89 20.48
C ALA A 71 11.15 -10.98 21.70
N LYS A 72 10.77 -11.58 22.84
CA LYS A 72 10.46 -10.84 24.09
C LYS A 72 11.60 -9.95 24.60
N HIS A 73 12.85 -10.22 24.23
CA HIS A 73 14.02 -9.44 24.63
C HIS A 73 14.35 -8.27 23.68
N GLN A 74 13.71 -8.19 22.51
CA GLN A 74 13.88 -7.12 21.52
C GLN A 74 12.99 -5.90 21.83
N TYR A 75 12.82 -5.58 23.12
CA TYR A 75 11.90 -4.54 23.60
C TYR A 75 12.22 -3.14 23.07
N THR A 76 13.49 -2.87 22.74
CA THR A 76 13.93 -1.61 22.11
C THR A 76 13.42 -1.46 20.67
N GLU A 77 13.26 -2.56 19.93
CA GLU A 77 12.66 -2.56 18.59
C GLU A 77 11.13 -2.43 18.65
N GLN A 78 10.51 -2.86 19.75
CA GLN A 78 9.09 -2.59 20.03
C GLN A 78 8.81 -1.10 20.29
N GLY A 79 9.85 -0.33 20.65
CA GLY A 79 9.79 1.11 20.87
C GLY A 79 9.46 1.94 19.62
N PHE A 80 9.41 1.33 18.44
CA PHE A 80 8.86 1.96 17.24
C PHE A 80 7.34 2.16 17.42
N ALA A 81 6.95 3.32 17.96
CA ALA A 81 5.56 3.72 18.09
C ALA A 81 4.98 4.01 16.71
N TYR A 82 4.45 2.97 16.05
CA TYR A 82 3.65 3.14 14.86
C TYR A 82 2.29 3.74 15.23
N ALA A 83 2.06 5.00 14.85
CA ALA A 83 0.81 5.71 15.12
C ALA A 83 -0.36 5.25 14.23
N GLY A 84 -0.08 4.51 13.15
CA GLY A 84 -1.09 4.10 12.18
C GLY A 84 -1.50 5.22 11.22
N TRP A 85 -2.26 4.84 10.20
CA TRP A 85 -2.95 5.77 9.32
C TRP A 85 -4.34 6.10 9.87
N SER A 86 -4.62 7.38 10.08
CA SER A 86 -5.98 7.90 10.31
C SER A 86 -6.44 8.66 9.08
N TRP A 87 -7.33 8.05 8.29
CA TRP A 87 -7.91 8.68 7.11
C TRP A 87 -9.43 8.68 7.24
N HIS A 88 -10.01 9.87 7.14
CA HIS A 88 -11.43 10.12 7.37
C HIS A 88 -12.06 10.73 6.11
N ALA A 89 -12.28 9.89 5.12
CA ALA A 89 -12.97 10.31 3.91
C ALA A 89 -14.45 10.68 4.21
N PRO A 90 -15.01 11.68 3.51
CA PRO A 90 -16.44 11.89 3.48
C PRO A 90 -17.20 10.62 3.02
N PRO A 91 -18.43 10.39 3.49
CA PRO A 91 -19.25 9.24 3.09
C PRO A 91 -19.39 9.13 1.56
N GLU A 92 -19.51 7.90 1.04
CA GLU A 92 -19.65 7.67 -0.42
C GLU A 92 -20.87 8.41 -1.01
N GLU A 93 -21.97 8.49 -0.26
CA GLU A 93 -23.20 9.22 -0.64
C GLU A 93 -22.96 10.71 -0.88
N ALA A 94 -21.94 11.28 -0.24
CA ALA A 94 -21.58 12.68 -0.44
C ALA A 94 -20.89 12.91 -1.79
N VAL A 95 -20.25 11.89 -2.37
CA VAL A 95 -19.48 12.00 -3.62
C VAL A 95 -20.37 12.39 -4.80
N GLU A 96 -21.61 11.90 -4.84
CA GLU A 96 -22.57 12.19 -5.91
C GLU A 96 -23.01 13.65 -5.95
N ARG A 97 -22.92 14.34 -4.80
CA ARG A 97 -23.32 15.74 -4.62
C ARG A 97 -22.17 16.72 -4.82
N LEU A 98 -20.95 16.23 -5.02
CA LEU A 98 -19.78 17.08 -5.19
C LEU A 98 -19.77 17.71 -6.58
N GLU A 99 -19.51 19.02 -6.60
CA GLU A 99 -19.19 19.72 -7.83
C GLU A 99 -17.85 19.27 -8.40
N ARG A 100 -17.64 19.47 -9.71
CA ARG A 100 -16.41 19.09 -10.42
C ARG A 100 -15.14 19.62 -9.72
N SER A 101 -15.14 20.88 -9.29
CA SER A 101 -14.00 21.51 -8.61
C SER A 101 -13.63 20.76 -7.33
N ALA A 102 -14.63 20.41 -6.52
CA ALA A 102 -14.44 19.63 -5.29
C ALA A 102 -13.96 18.21 -5.59
N LEU A 103 -14.56 17.53 -6.57
CA LEU A 103 -14.13 16.20 -7.01
C LEU A 103 -12.66 16.17 -7.41
N MET A 104 -12.21 17.14 -8.21
CA MET A 104 -10.81 17.24 -8.62
C MET A 104 -9.87 17.48 -7.43
N THR A 105 -10.24 18.38 -6.51
CA THR A 105 -9.45 18.62 -5.30
C THR A 105 -9.32 17.36 -4.46
N PHE A 106 -10.43 16.65 -4.21
CA PHE A 106 -10.39 15.40 -3.46
C PHE A 106 -9.60 14.31 -4.17
N LEU A 107 -9.72 14.17 -5.49
CA LEU A 107 -8.91 13.22 -6.27
C LEU A 107 -7.41 13.48 -6.11
N LEU A 108 -6.97 14.74 -6.15
CA LEU A 108 -5.56 15.08 -5.98
C LEU A 108 -5.07 14.79 -4.56
N ILE A 109 -5.84 15.18 -3.54
CA ILE A 109 -5.51 14.93 -2.13
C ILE A 109 -5.48 13.43 -1.85
N ASP A 110 -6.56 12.72 -2.18
CA ASP A 110 -6.67 11.28 -1.94
C ASP A 110 -5.58 10.51 -2.73
N ALA A 111 -5.16 10.99 -3.90
CA ALA A 111 -4.08 10.36 -4.66
C ALA A 111 -2.74 10.46 -3.93
N SER A 112 -2.43 11.62 -3.32
CA SER A 112 -1.23 11.76 -2.48
C SER A 112 -1.26 10.88 -1.24
N ILE A 113 -2.44 10.68 -0.64
CA ILE A 113 -2.63 9.79 0.51
C ILE A 113 -2.41 8.35 0.06
N TYR A 114 -2.99 7.96 -1.08
CA TYR A 114 -2.81 6.64 -1.66
C TYR A 114 -1.34 6.31 -1.90
N ASP A 115 -0.55 7.24 -2.46
CA ASP A 115 0.88 7.02 -2.66
C ASP A 115 1.63 6.83 -1.34
N ALA A 116 1.34 7.66 -0.35
CA ALA A 116 2.02 7.61 0.94
C ALA A 116 1.70 6.32 1.71
N VAL A 117 0.44 5.87 1.68
CA VAL A 117 0.05 4.58 2.26
C VAL A 117 0.68 3.42 1.48
N SER A 118 0.73 3.49 0.14
CA SER A 118 1.31 2.43 -0.68
C SER A 118 2.82 2.28 -0.44
N ASP A 119 3.55 3.38 -0.28
CA ASP A 119 4.96 3.36 0.12
C ASP A 119 5.13 2.77 1.53
N SER A 120 4.26 3.11 2.48
CA SER A 120 4.25 2.49 3.82
C SER A 120 4.05 0.98 3.76
N VAL A 121 3.06 0.50 2.98
CA VAL A 121 2.81 -0.93 2.74
C VAL A 121 4.06 -1.60 2.18
N TRP A 122 4.66 -1.03 1.14
CA TRP A 122 5.84 -1.60 0.50
C TRP A 122 7.04 -1.72 1.47
N ARG A 123 7.24 -0.71 2.33
CA ARG A 123 8.28 -0.77 3.38
C ARG A 123 8.00 -1.89 4.37
N TRP A 124 6.75 -2.03 4.80
CA TRP A 124 6.36 -3.10 5.72
C TRP A 124 6.52 -4.50 5.11
N GLU A 125 6.18 -4.68 3.83
CA GLU A 125 6.41 -5.95 3.12
C GLU A 125 7.89 -6.32 3.15
N LYS A 126 8.77 -5.37 2.83
CA LYS A 126 10.21 -5.57 2.89
C LYS A 126 10.72 -5.94 4.28
N GLU A 127 10.22 -5.27 5.31
CA GLU A 127 10.62 -5.55 6.70
C GLU A 127 10.16 -6.93 7.17
N VAL A 128 8.92 -7.33 6.82
CA VAL A 128 8.39 -8.65 7.12
C VAL A 128 9.18 -9.73 6.40
N ASP A 129 9.43 -9.56 5.10
CA ASP A 129 10.17 -10.53 4.28
C ASP A 129 11.62 -10.68 4.75
N ALA A 130 12.31 -9.57 5.03
CA ALA A 130 13.69 -9.58 5.51
C ALA A 130 13.82 -10.30 6.86
N ARG A 131 12.83 -10.16 7.76
CA ARG A 131 12.80 -10.86 9.04
C ARG A 131 12.55 -12.36 8.86
N GLN A 132 11.60 -12.74 8.01
CA GLN A 132 11.34 -14.14 7.70
C GLN A 132 12.60 -14.83 7.14
N GLN A 133 13.31 -14.19 6.21
CA GLN A 133 14.56 -14.72 5.67
C GLN A 133 15.64 -14.90 6.74
N ARG A 134 15.83 -13.93 7.64
CA ARG A 134 16.78 -14.05 8.76
C ARG A 134 16.43 -15.18 9.71
N GLN A 135 15.13 -15.39 9.97
CA GLN A 135 14.68 -16.50 10.80
C GLN A 135 14.95 -17.86 10.14
N CYS A 136 14.73 -18.01 8.84
CA CYS A 136 15.04 -19.25 8.12
C CYS A 136 16.53 -19.59 8.14
N LEU A 137 17.40 -18.59 7.92
CA LEU A 137 18.85 -18.79 7.93
C LEU A 137 19.37 -19.20 9.32
N ASN A 138 18.86 -18.58 10.39
CA ASN A 138 19.22 -18.95 11.76
C ASN A 138 18.75 -20.36 12.16
N VAL A 139 17.69 -20.88 11.53
CA VAL A 139 17.24 -22.26 11.74
C VAL A 139 18.16 -23.25 11.03
N GLU A 140 18.67 -22.93 9.84
CA GLU A 140 19.62 -23.78 9.11
C GLU A 140 20.98 -23.87 9.83
N ASP A 141 21.49 -22.77 10.38
CA ASP A 141 22.76 -22.78 11.14
C ASP A 141 22.66 -23.58 12.46
N GLY A 142 21.50 -23.58 13.11
CA GLY A 142 21.27 -24.37 14.34
C GLY A 142 21.13 -25.88 14.13
N ILE A 143 20.91 -26.33 12.89
CA ILE A 143 20.78 -27.77 12.56
C ILE A 143 22.16 -28.42 12.40
N TRP A 144 23.23 -27.66 12.13
CA TRP A 144 24.59 -28.19 11.98
C TRP A 144 25.40 -28.24 13.28
N GLU A 145 24.97 -27.58 14.35
CA GLU A 145 25.69 -27.56 15.64
C GLU A 145 25.34 -28.74 16.58
N GLU A 146 24.34 -29.57 16.27
CA GLU A 146 23.91 -30.67 17.16
C GLU A 146 24.63 -32.02 16.92
N ASP A 147 25.46 -32.18 15.89
CA ASP A 147 25.99 -33.52 15.52
C ASP A 147 27.45 -33.82 15.97
N ASP A 148 28.20 -32.84 16.47
CA ASP A 148 29.61 -33.06 16.90
C ASP A 148 29.77 -33.48 18.38
N SER A 149 28.67 -33.56 19.14
CA SER A 149 28.73 -33.83 20.58
C SER A 149 28.65 -35.31 21.00
N ASN A 150 28.65 -36.27 20.06
CA ASN A 150 28.39 -37.69 20.38
C ASN A 150 29.55 -38.68 20.08
N MET A 151 30.79 -38.20 19.94
CA MET A 151 31.97 -39.05 19.67
C MET A 151 32.94 -39.20 20.86
N ASP A 152 32.45 -39.20 22.11
CA ASP A 152 33.33 -39.42 23.28
C ASP A 152 32.78 -40.40 24.33
N VAL A 153 32.08 -41.45 23.89
CA VAL A 153 31.60 -42.53 24.79
C VAL A 153 31.85 -43.92 24.21
N MET A 154 33.07 -44.25 23.80
CA MET A 154 33.52 -45.67 23.66
C MET A 154 35.01 -45.85 23.93
N ALA A 155 35.50 -45.31 25.05
CA ALA A 155 36.82 -45.63 25.57
C ALA A 155 36.77 -45.89 27.09
N ARG A 156 36.07 -46.94 27.51
CA ARG A 156 36.30 -47.61 28.80
C ARG A 156 36.02 -49.11 28.69
#